data_AF-A0A3D9MD15-F1
#
_entry.id   AF-A0A3D9MD15-F1
#
_cell.length_a   1.000
_cell.length_b   1.000
_cell.length_c   1.000
_cell.angle_alpha   90.00
_cell.angle_beta   90.00
_cell.angle_gamma   90.00
#
_symmetry.space_group_name_H-M   'P 1'
#
loop_
_entity.id
_entity.type
_entity.pdbx_description
1 polymer ?
#
loop_
_entity_poly.entity_id
_entity_poly.type
_entity_poly.pdbx_seq_one_letter_code
_entity_poly.pdbx_strand_id
1 'polypeptide(L)' 'MDMSVRKHPMPEIAAFVAELRCAFGDATMDEAVARGRAGEPTFFASENGQWWALRLPVQ' A
#
# COMPACT_ATOMS: atom_id res chain seq x y z
N MET A 1 16.06 -10.53 -26.95
CA MET A 1 16.71 -10.07 -25.69
C MET A 1 15.90 -10.64 -24.55
N ASP A 2 16.33 -11.77 -24.00
CA ASP A 2 15.72 -12.36 -22.81
C ASP A 2 16.01 -11.46 -21.61
N MET A 3 14.99 -10.74 -21.13
CA MET A 3 15.04 -10.11 -19.82
C MET A 3 15.01 -11.21 -18.78
N SER A 4 16.19 -11.65 -18.35
CA SER A 4 16.33 -12.42 -17.12
C SER A 4 15.80 -11.57 -15.98
N VAL A 5 14.54 -11.81 -15.59
CA VAL A 5 13.95 -11.25 -14.38
C VAL A 5 14.80 -11.75 -13.23
N ARG A 6 15.62 -10.87 -12.68
CA ARG A 6 16.37 -11.17 -11.44
C ARG A 6 15.32 -11.53 -10.39
N LYS A 7 15.36 -12.77 -9.89
CA LYS A 7 14.61 -13.16 -8.68
C LYS A 7 15.21 -12.37 -7.52
N HIS A 8 14.74 -11.14 -7.34
CA HIS A 8 15.00 -10.37 -6.14
C HIS A 8 14.27 -11.07 -4.99
N PRO A 9 14.92 -11.27 -3.82
CA PRO A 9 14.19 -11.76 -2.65
C PRO A 9 13.01 -10.81 -2.43
N MET A 10 11.80 -11.37 -2.43
CA MET A 10 10.58 -10.60 -2.31
C MET A 10 10.68 -9.78 -1.02
N PRO A 11 10.67 -8.43 -1.09
CA PRO A 11 10.79 -7.61 0.09
C PRO A 11 9.68 -7.97 1.08
N GLU A 12 9.95 -7.93 2.37
CA GLU A 12 8.96 -8.22 3.43
C GLU A 12 7.65 -7.42 3.23
N ILE A 13 7.78 -6.20 2.71
CA ILE A 13 6.65 -5.32 2.36
C ILE A 13 5.75 -5.94 1.28
N ALA A 14 6.30 -6.64 0.29
CA ALA A 14 5.50 -7.23 -0.78
C ALA A 14 4.69 -8.44 -0.28
N ALA A 15 5.23 -9.21 0.66
CA ALA A 15 4.47 -10.27 1.33
C ALA A 15 3.31 -9.68 2.15
N PHE A 16 3.58 -8.62 2.91
CA PHE A 16 2.55 -7.89 3.64
C PHE A 16 1.46 -7.32 2.70
N VAL A 17 1.84 -6.72 1.56
CA VAL A 17 0.87 -6.22 0.57
C VAL A 17 0.05 -7.37 -0.03
N ALA A 18 0.61 -8.55 -0.21
CA ALA A 18 -0.13 -9.72 -0.67
C ALA A 18 -1.17 -10.19 0.37
N GLU A 19 -0.82 -10.18 1.66
CA GLU A 19 -1.78 -10.46 2.74
C GLU A 19 -2.92 -9.43 2.76
N LEU A 20 -2.60 -8.14 2.58
CA LEU A 20 -3.62 -7.09 2.48
C LEU A 20 -4.53 -7.29 1.26
N ARG A 21 -3.97 -7.63 0.09
CA ARG A 21 -4.78 -7.95 -1.11
C ARG A 21 -5.66 -9.17 -0.89
N CYS A 22 -5.19 -10.18 -0.17
CA CYS A 22 -6.00 -11.34 0.18
C CYS A 22 -7.15 -10.99 1.14
N ALA A 23 -6.92 -10.10 2.11
CA ALA A 23 -7.91 -9.70 3.10
C ALA A 23 -8.95 -8.71 2.57
N PHE A 24 -8.54 -7.74 1.75
CA PHE A 24 -9.37 -6.60 1.31
C PHE A 24 -9.76 -6.66 -0.17
N GLY A 25 -9.10 -7.50 -0.97
CA GLY A 25 -9.29 -7.61 -2.41
C GLY A 25 -8.41 -6.64 -3.23
N ASP A 26 -8.09 -7.06 -4.45
CA ASP A 26 -7.19 -6.30 -5.34
C ASP A 26 -7.74 -4.91 -5.70
N ALA A 27 -9.02 -4.80 -6.04
CA ALA A 27 -9.63 -3.53 -6.46
C ALA A 27 -9.54 -2.46 -5.35
N THR A 28 -9.80 -2.85 -4.10
CA THR A 28 -9.72 -1.95 -2.95
C THR A 28 -8.28 -1.51 -2.68
N MET A 29 -7.31 -2.44 -2.79
CA MET A 29 -5.90 -2.11 -2.62
C MET A 29 -5.36 -1.23 -3.74
N ASP A 30 -5.75 -1.47 -4.99
CA ASP A 30 -5.34 -0.67 -6.14
C ASP A 30 -5.88 0.77 -6.06
N GLU A 31 -7.15 0.95 -5.63
CA GLU A 31 -7.72 2.28 -5.38
C GLU A 31 -6.98 3.01 -4.25
N ALA A 32 -6.74 2.34 -3.12
CA ALA A 32 -6.02 2.92 -2.00
C ALA A 32 -4.57 3.33 -2.38
N VAL A 33 -3.88 2.51 -3.17
CA VAL A 33 -2.55 2.86 -3.69
C VAL A 33 -2.63 4.06 -4.65
N ALA A 34 -3.60 4.09 -5.55
CA ALA A 34 -3.78 5.20 -6.49
C ALA A 34 -4.04 6.53 -5.77
N ARG A 35 -4.94 6.52 -4.79
CA ARG A 35 -5.26 7.69 -3.95
C ARG A 35 -4.07 8.12 -3.09
N GLY A 36 -3.34 7.18 -2.51
CA GLY A 36 -2.11 7.46 -1.76
C GLY A 36 -1.03 8.11 -2.64
N ARG A 37 -0.87 7.66 -3.89
CA ARG A 37 0.04 8.30 -4.87
C ARG A 37 -0.43 9.69 -5.29
N ALA A 38 -1.74 9.93 -5.32
CA ALA A 38 -2.32 11.25 -5.59
C ALA A 38 -2.18 12.22 -4.39
N GLY A 39 -1.63 11.77 -3.26
CA GLY A 39 -1.48 12.56 -2.04
C GLY A 39 -2.76 12.66 -1.21
N GLU A 40 -3.77 11.85 -1.52
CA GLU A 40 -4.99 11.79 -0.74
C GLU A 40 -4.76 11.04 0.58
N PRO A 41 -5.38 11.49 1.68
CA PRO A 41 -5.36 10.75 2.94
C PRO A 41 -6.05 9.39 2.77
N THR A 42 -5.24 8.33 2.84
CA THR A 42 -5.67 6.95 2.57
C THR A 42 -5.53 6.03 3.79
N PHE A 43 -4.76 6.45 4.80
CA PHE A 43 -4.61 5.73 6.05
C PHE A 43 -5.21 6.55 7.20
N PHE A 44 -6.14 5.95 7.93
CA PHE A 44 -6.76 6.55 9.11
C PHE A 44 -6.37 5.73 10.33
N ALA A 45 -5.75 6.37 11.30
CA ALA A 45 -5.43 5.78 12.59
C ALA A 45 -6.29 6.45 13.66
N SER A 46 -6.67 5.69 14.68
CA SER A 46 -7.24 6.26 15.90
C SER A 46 -6.49 5.76 17.11
N GLU A 47 -6.04 6.69 17.96
CA GLU A 47 -5.59 6.38 19.31
C GLU A 47 -6.17 7.43 20.27
N ASN A 48 -6.51 6.99 21.47
CA ASN A 48 -7.15 7.79 22.51
C ASN A 48 -8.45 8.51 22.06
N GLY A 49 -9.17 7.94 21.09
CA GLY A 49 -10.41 8.52 20.55
C GLY A 49 -10.19 9.72 19.62
N GLN A 50 -8.95 10.08 19.32
CA GLN A 50 -8.61 11.03 18.25
C GLN A 50 -8.38 10.26 16.95
N TRP A 51 -8.85 10.84 15.85
CA TRP A 51 -8.67 10.29 14.51
C TRP A 51 -7.65 11.13 13.76
N TRP A 52 -6.65 10.47 13.18
CA TRP A 52 -5.65 11.09 12.31
C TRP A 52 -5.68 10.43 10.95
N ALA A 53 -5.62 11.24 9.91
CA ALA A 53 -5.37 10.76 8.58
C ALA A 53 -3.88 10.95 8.27
N LEU A 54 -3.16 9.87 8.01
CA LEU A 54 -1.77 9.94 7.54
C LEU A 54 -1.78 10.30 6.05
N ARG A 55 -1.28 11.50 5.75
CA ARG A 55 -0.95 11.91 4.39
C ARG A 55 0.42 11.35 4.04
N LEU A 56 0.51 10.45 3.06
CA LEU A 56 1.80 10.07 2.50
C LEU A 56 2.41 11.32 1.82
N PRO A 57 3.69 11.67 2.10
CA PRO A 57 4.33 12.76 1.38
C PRO A 57 4.40 12.39 -0.11
N VAL A 58 3.84 13.26 -0.96
CA VAL A 58 4.03 13.18 -2.41
C VAL A 58 5.46 13.64 -2.68
N GLN A 59 6.28 12.75 -3.26
CA GLN A 59 7.64 13.03 -3.74
C GLN A 59 7.58 13.83 -5.05
#